data_AF-A0A5J4DS26-F1
#
_entry.id   AF-A0A5J4DS26-F1
#
_cell.length_a   1.000
_cell.length_b   1.000
_cell.length_c   1.000
_cell.angle_alpha   90.00
_cell.angle_beta   90.00
_cell.angle_gamma   90.00
#
_symmetry.space_group_name_H-M   'P 1'
#
loop_
_entity.id
_entity.type
_entity.pdbx_description
1 polymer ?
#
loop_
_entity_poly.entity_id
_entity_poly.type
_entity_poly.pdbx_seq_one_letter_code
_entity_poly.pdbx_strand_id
1 'polypeptide(L)'
;MLHRIGAVMYVIWGVLHVNAALKVYQLGDALNPGMVQGRLFQSAWNLLFFAVVAIVVAALFNWRNSRIGYWINLITVSVTDIGFILFILVPGYLSLWPGVLGPVLWMLGAIFATIGFLKEEKTT
;
A
#
# COMPACT_ATOMS: atom_id res chain seq x y z
N MET A 1 15.13 1.11 -15.41
CA MET A 1 15.70 1.68 -14.16
C MET A 1 14.64 2.32 -13.27
N LEU A 2 13.87 3.32 -13.74
CA LEU A 2 12.86 4.02 -12.92
C LEU A 2 11.79 3.08 -12.33
N HIS A 3 11.31 2.10 -13.10
CA HIS A 3 10.38 1.07 -12.60
C HIS A 3 10.93 0.27 -11.41
N ARG A 4 12.26 0.10 -11.30
CA ARG A 4 12.87 -0.56 -10.11
C ARG A 4 12.83 0.34 -8.88
N ILE A 5 12.98 1.66 -9.05
CA ILE A 5 12.76 2.61 -7.95
C ILE A 5 11.31 2.52 -7.49
N GLY A 6 10.35 2.53 -8.43
CA GLY A 6 8.93 2.33 -8.11
C GLY A 6 8.66 1.02 -7.38
N ALA A 7 9.28 -0.08 -7.82
CA ALA A 7 9.19 -1.38 -7.15
C ALA A 7 9.74 -1.33 -5.71
N VAL A 8 10.89 -0.69 -5.47
CA VAL A 8 11.43 -0.51 -4.12
C VAL A 8 10.48 0.30 -3.24
N MET A 9 9.89 1.39 -3.75
CA MET A 9 8.93 2.18 -3.00
C MET A 9 7.69 1.35 -2.60
N TYR A 10 7.16 0.53 -3.51
CA TYR A 10 6.04 -0.36 -3.20
C TYR A 10 6.41 -1.46 -2.19
N VAL A 11 7.64 -1.99 -2.22
CA VAL A 11 8.10 -2.94 -1.19
C VAL A 11 8.18 -2.27 0.18
N ILE A 12 8.78 -1.08 0.27
CA ILE A 12 8.88 -0.33 1.53
C ILE A 12 7.48 0.03 2.05
N TRP A 13 6.59 0.46 1.14
CA TRP A 13 5.17 0.70 1.46
C TRP A 13 4.52 -0.56 2.05
N GLY A 14 4.71 -1.72 1.43
CA GLY A 14 4.15 -2.97 1.92
C GLY A 14 4.69 -3.36 3.29
N VAL A 15 6.00 -3.23 3.53
CA VAL A 15 6.60 -3.50 4.85
C VAL A 15 6.00 -2.60 5.92
N LEU A 16 5.82 -1.31 5.63
CA LEU A 16 5.14 -0.38 6.53
C LEU A 16 3.70 -0.83 6.84
N HIS A 17 2.98 -1.33 5.84
CA HIS A 17 1.59 -1.76 5.98
C HIS A 17 1.42 -3.12 6.67
N VAL A 18 2.42 -4.01 6.62
CA VAL A 18 2.45 -5.20 7.50
C VAL A 18 2.47 -4.77 8.97
N ASN A 19 3.29 -3.78 9.32
CA ASN A 19 3.31 -3.22 10.67
C ASN A 19 2.00 -2.49 11.02
N ALA A 20 1.41 -1.76 10.07
CA ALA A 20 0.10 -1.12 10.27
C ALA A 20 -1.01 -2.17 10.53
N ALA A 21 -1.02 -3.28 9.78
CA ALA A 21 -1.95 -4.37 9.98
C ALA A 21 -1.81 -4.99 11.37
N LEU A 22 -0.58 -5.20 11.86
CA LEU A 22 -0.34 -5.66 13.23
C LEU A 22 -0.90 -4.70 14.27
N LYS A 23 -0.73 -3.38 14.09
CA LYS A 23 -1.28 -2.37 15.00
C LYS A 23 -2.81 -2.36 15.01
N VAL A 24 -3.45 -2.51 13.84
CA VAL A 24 -4.92 -2.61 13.74
C VAL A 24 -5.42 -3.89 14.42
N TYR A 25 -4.68 -4.99 14.29
CA TYR A 25 -4.99 -6.23 15.01
C TYR A 25 -4.91 -6.02 16.53
N GLN A 26 -3.83 -5.44 17.03
CA GLN A 26 -3.66 -5.11 18.46
C GLN A 26 -4.75 -4.17 18.97
N LEU A 27 -5.21 -3.22 18.15
CA LEU A 27 -6.34 -2.36 18.49
C LEU A 27 -7.63 -3.16 18.66
N GLY A 28 -7.87 -4.16 17.81
CA GLY A 28 -9.01 -5.07 17.96
C GLY A 28 -8.90 -5.94 19.22
N ASP A 29 -7.71 -6.43 19.53
CA ASP A 29 -7.45 -7.31 20.69
C ASP A 29 -7.72 -6.60 22.03
N ALA A 30 -7.52 -5.28 22.08
CA ALA A 30 -7.81 -4.45 23.25
C ALA A 30 -9.31 -4.22 23.52
N LEU A 31 -10.21 -4.64 22.62
CA LEU A 31 -11.66 -4.46 22.76
C LEU A 31 -12.37 -5.69 23.33
N ASN A 32 -13.52 -5.47 23.95
CA ASN A 32 -14.43 -6.56 24.31
C ASN A 32 -14.94 -7.28 23.04
N PRO A 33 -15.17 -8.61 23.10
CA PRO A 33 -15.70 -9.37 21.98
C PRO A 33 -17.02 -8.80 21.44
N GLY A 34 -17.07 -8.59 20.12
CA GLY A 34 -18.25 -8.06 19.43
C GLY A 34 -17.95 -7.65 18.00
N MET A 35 -18.97 -7.10 17.32
CA MET A 35 -18.87 -6.73 15.90
C MET A 35 -17.78 -5.70 15.61
N VAL A 36 -17.51 -4.77 16.53
CA VAL A 36 -16.45 -3.75 16.36
C VAL A 36 -15.08 -4.42 16.33
N GLN A 37 -14.78 -5.30 17.29
CA GLN A 37 -13.54 -6.09 17.28
C GLN A 37 -13.41 -6.93 16.00
N GLY A 38 -14.49 -7.62 15.60
CA GLY A 38 -14.50 -8.42 14.36
C GLY A 38 -14.17 -7.60 13.12
N ARG A 39 -14.67 -6.36 13.01
CA ARG A 39 -14.35 -5.44 11.90
C ARG A 39 -12.90 -4.97 11.93
N LEU A 40 -12.32 -4.75 13.10
CA LEU A 40 -10.90 -4.41 13.22
C LEU A 40 -10.00 -5.58 12.81
N PHE A 41 -10.31 -6.81 13.24
CA PHE A 41 -9.58 -7.99 12.78
C PHE A 41 -9.72 -8.21 11.27
N GLN A 42 -10.91 -8.04 10.70
CA GLN A 42 -11.11 -8.08 9.26
C GLN A 42 -10.31 -6.98 8.53
N SER A 43 -10.27 -5.77 9.09
CA SER A 43 -9.50 -4.65 8.54
C SER A 43 -7.99 -4.94 8.57
N ALA A 44 -7.47 -5.46 9.69
CA ALA A 44 -6.08 -5.90 9.82
C ALA A 44 -5.72 -6.99 8.80
N TRP A 45 -6.59 -7.99 8.66
CA TRP A 45 -6.42 -9.06 7.66
C TRP A 45 -6.34 -8.52 6.23
N ASN A 46 -7.29 -7.67 5.84
CA ASN A 46 -7.32 -7.08 4.50
C ASN A 46 -6.07 -6.21 4.26
N LEU A 47 -5.67 -5.41 5.25
CA LEU A 47 -4.49 -4.55 5.15
C LEU A 47 -3.20 -5.36 4.98
N LEU A 48 -3.06 -6.45 5.76
CA LEU A 48 -1.97 -7.40 5.61
C LEU A 48 -1.95 -8.01 4.21
N PHE A 49 -3.10 -8.44 3.71
CA PHE A 49 -3.20 -9.05 2.39
C PHE A 49 -2.81 -8.07 1.27
N PHE A 50 -3.29 -6.82 1.31
CA PHE A 50 -2.87 -5.79 0.35
C PHE A 50 -1.37 -5.48 0.45
N ALA A 51 -0.80 -5.44 1.65
CA ALA A 51 0.63 -5.27 1.85
C ALA A 51 1.45 -6.41 1.22
N VAL A 52 1.04 -7.66 1.42
CA VAL A 52 1.69 -8.83 0.82
C VAL A 52 1.57 -8.83 -0.70
N VAL A 53 0.39 -8.54 -1.24
CA VAL A 53 0.19 -8.39 -2.69
C VAL A 53 1.11 -7.32 -3.24
N ALA A 54 1.18 -6.14 -2.60
CA ALA A 54 2.04 -5.05 -3.03
C ALA A 54 3.52 -5.48 -3.11
N ILE A 55 4.03 -6.18 -2.09
CA ILE A 55 5.40 -6.69 -2.03
C ILE A 55 5.66 -7.71 -3.14
N VAL A 56 4.79 -8.73 -3.27
CA VAL A 56 4.97 -9.82 -4.23
C VAL A 56 4.92 -9.29 -5.66
N VAL A 57 3.95 -8.44 -5.96
CA VAL A 57 3.79 -7.84 -7.29
C VAL A 57 4.97 -6.91 -7.59
N ALA A 58 5.44 -6.14 -6.61
CA ALA A 58 6.59 -5.27 -6.79
C ALA A 58 7.86 -6.06 -7.11
N ALA A 59 8.14 -7.12 -6.33
CA ALA A 59 9.34 -7.94 -6.47
C ALA A 59 9.36 -8.76 -7.75
N LEU A 60 8.23 -9.38 -8.11
CA LEU A 60 8.16 -10.32 -9.24
C LEU A 60 7.82 -9.65 -10.57
N PHE A 61 7.02 -8.58 -10.55
CA PHE A 61 6.45 -7.98 -11.76
C PHE A 61 6.92 -6.53 -12.00
N ASN A 62 6.76 -5.59 -11.05
CA ASN A 62 7.21 -4.21 -11.27
C ASN A 62 8.74 -4.12 -11.44
N TRP A 63 9.50 -4.97 -10.76
CA TRP A 63 10.95 -5.07 -10.93
C TRP A 63 11.36 -5.36 -12.39
N ARG A 64 10.51 -6.08 -13.12
CA ARG A 64 10.66 -6.45 -14.53
C ARG A 64 9.85 -5.56 -15.48
N ASN A 65 9.30 -4.45 -14.99
CA ASN A 65 8.45 -3.51 -15.72
C ASN A 65 7.19 -4.14 -16.36
N SER A 66 6.66 -5.23 -15.80
CA SER A 66 5.47 -5.89 -16.35
C SER A 66 4.23 -4.98 -16.35
N ARG A 67 3.52 -4.90 -17.48
CA ARG A 67 2.24 -4.16 -17.63
C ARG A 67 1.17 -4.63 -16.64
N ILE A 68 1.07 -5.94 -16.40
CA ILE A 68 0.11 -6.48 -15.44
C ILE A 68 0.50 -6.06 -14.01
N GLY A 69 1.78 -6.17 -13.65
CA GLY A 69 2.27 -5.73 -12.34
C GLY A 69 2.11 -4.24 -12.10
N TYR A 70 2.27 -3.42 -13.15
CA TYR A 70 1.99 -1.98 -13.09
C TYR A 70 0.54 -1.71 -12.66
N TRP A 71 -0.44 -2.26 -13.37
CA TRP A 71 -1.85 -2.00 -13.07
C TRP A 71 -2.28 -2.58 -11.73
N ILE A 72 -1.83 -3.79 -11.38
CA ILE A 72 -2.15 -4.40 -10.09
C ILE A 72 -1.67 -3.49 -8.95
N ASN A 73 -0.38 -3.14 -8.91
CA ASN A 73 0.13 -2.34 -7.80
C ASN A 73 -0.38 -0.90 -7.80
N LEU A 74 -0.54 -0.28 -8.97
CA LEU A 74 -1.12 1.06 -9.04
C LEU A 74 -2.51 1.08 -8.42
N ILE A 75 -3.39 0.14 -8.77
CA ILE A 75 -4.76 0.11 -8.27
C ILE A 75 -4.79 -0.28 -6.79
N THR A 76 -4.14 -1.38 -6.40
CA THR A 76 -4.16 -1.90 -5.03
C THR A 76 -3.64 -0.90 -4.01
N VAL A 77 -2.49 -0.29 -4.28
CA VAL A 77 -1.86 0.67 -3.36
C VAL A 77 -2.68 1.96 -3.33
N SER A 78 -3.14 2.47 -4.48
CA SER A 78 -3.94 3.70 -4.53
C SER A 78 -5.26 3.57 -3.78
N VAL A 79 -6.00 2.47 -3.97
CA VAL A 79 -7.28 2.28 -3.27
C VAL A 79 -7.08 2.21 -1.75
N THR A 80 -5.99 1.57 -1.31
CA THR A 80 -5.67 1.46 0.12
C THR A 80 -5.37 2.83 0.73
N ASP A 81 -4.46 3.61 0.12
CA ASP A 81 -4.08 4.92 0.67
C ASP A 81 -5.18 5.98 0.50
N ILE A 82 -5.95 5.96 -0.58
CA ILE A 82 -7.11 6.86 -0.73
C ILE A 82 -8.12 6.59 0.39
N GLY A 83 -8.45 5.33 0.67
CA GLY A 83 -9.32 4.97 1.79
C GLY A 83 -8.75 5.43 3.13
N PHE A 84 -7.46 5.18 3.37
CA PHE A 84 -6.79 5.63 4.59
C PHE A 84 -6.81 7.16 4.75
N ILE A 85 -6.54 7.91 3.68
CA ILE A 85 -6.58 9.38 3.70
C ILE A 85 -7.97 9.87 4.08
N LEU A 86 -9.01 9.37 3.38
CA LEU A 86 -10.39 9.85 3.57
C LEU A 86 -10.95 9.50 4.94
N PHE A 87 -10.66 8.31 5.45
CA PHE A 87 -11.30 7.80 6.67
C PHE A 87 -10.45 7.93 7.93
N ILE A 88 -9.13 8.15 7.83
CA ILE A 88 -8.22 8.23 8.98
C ILE A 88 -7.47 9.56 9.05
N LEU A 89 -6.77 9.97 7.99
CA LEU A 89 -5.94 11.19 8.05
C LEU A 89 -6.77 12.49 8.00
N VAL A 90 -7.69 12.62 7.04
CA VAL A 90 -8.54 13.82 6.90
C VAL A 90 -9.38 14.08 8.16
N PRO A 91 -9.99 13.07 8.80
CA PRO A 91 -10.68 13.25 10.08
C PRO A 91 -9.75 13.53 11.27
N GLY A 92 -8.44 13.33 11.14
CA GLY A 92 -7.47 13.58 12.21
C GLY A 92 -7.37 12.48 13.27
N TYR A 93 -7.75 11.23 12.95
CA TYR A 93 -7.66 10.11 13.91
C TYR A 93 -6.22 9.62 14.15
N LEU A 94 -5.29 9.97 13.26
CA LEU A 94 -3.86 9.70 13.39
C LEU A 94 -3.09 11.00 13.22
N SER A 95 -2.00 11.16 13.99
CA SER A 95 -1.08 12.28 13.79
C SER A 95 -0.48 12.27 12.38
N LEU A 96 -0.36 13.46 11.77
CA LEU A 96 0.16 13.62 10.41
C LEU A 96 1.53 12.93 10.24
N TRP A 97 2.43 13.11 11.22
CA TRP A 97 3.65 12.32 11.32
C TRP A 97 3.49 11.27 12.42
N PRO A 98 3.78 9.97 12.18
CA PRO A 98 4.30 9.38 10.93
C PRO A 98 3.22 8.99 9.89
N GLY A 99 1.96 9.38 10.07
CA GLY A 99 0.82 8.95 9.23
C GLY A 99 0.96 9.17 7.72
N VAL A 100 1.69 10.19 7.27
CA VAL A 100 1.90 10.48 5.84
C VAL A 100 2.90 9.56 5.12
N LEU A 101 3.64 8.71 5.84
CA LEU A 101 4.67 7.86 5.22
C LEU A 101 4.11 6.91 4.16
N GLY A 102 2.95 6.29 4.42
CA GLY A 102 2.25 5.44 3.45
C GLY A 102 1.94 6.22 2.16
N PRO A 103 1.14 7.29 2.23
CA PRO A 103 0.81 8.11 1.07
C PRO A 103 2.01 8.65 0.29
N VAL A 104 3.09 9.05 0.96
CA VAL A 104 4.32 9.51 0.29
C VAL A 104 4.98 8.38 -0.49
N LEU A 105 5.13 7.20 0.10
CA LEU A 105 5.72 6.03 -0.57
C LEU A 105 4.85 5.57 -1.74
N TRP A 106 3.53 5.61 -1.60
CA TRP A 106 2.59 5.34 -2.68
C TRP A 106 2.78 6.31 -3.85
N MET A 107 2.77 7.62 -3.59
CA MET A 107 2.92 8.63 -4.63
C MET A 107 4.25 8.48 -5.37
N LEU A 108 5.34 8.28 -4.65
CA LEU A 108 6.65 8.02 -5.27
C LEU A 108 6.65 6.73 -6.08
N GLY A 109 6.10 5.64 -5.53
CA GLY A 109 5.95 4.36 -6.21
C GLY A 109 5.16 4.47 -7.51
N ALA A 110 4.01 5.13 -7.46
CA ALA A 110 3.14 5.38 -8.60
C ALA A 110 3.85 6.20 -9.68
N ILE A 111 4.46 7.34 -9.32
CA ILE A 111 5.18 8.21 -10.25
C ILE A 111 6.30 7.42 -10.97
N PHE A 112 7.18 6.75 -10.23
CA PHE A 112 8.31 6.04 -10.82
C PHE A 112 7.88 4.82 -11.64
N ALA A 113 6.84 4.10 -11.20
CA ALA A 113 6.27 2.99 -11.96
C ALA A 113 5.60 3.47 -13.25
N THR A 114 4.83 4.56 -13.22
CA THR A 114 4.17 5.13 -14.41
C THR A 114 5.18 5.65 -15.42
N ILE A 115 6.23 6.37 -14.99
CA ILE A 115 7.29 6.80 -15.92
C ILE A 115 8.01 5.60 -16.54
N GLY A 116 8.24 4.53 -15.75
CA GLY A 116 8.81 3.28 -16.26
C GLY A 116 7.92 2.60 -17.31
N PHE A 117 6.62 2.53 -17.04
CA PHE A 117 5.62 1.96 -17.94
C PHE A 117 5.51 2.72 -19.28
N LEU A 118 5.36 4.05 -19.22
CA LEU A 118 5.18 4.90 -20.41
C LEU A 118 6.41 4.95 -21.31
N LYS A 119 7.62 4.68 -20.78
CA LYS A 119 8.84 4.64 -21.60
C LYS A 119 8.93 3.36 -22.45
N GLU A 120 8.38 2.24 -21.98
CA GLU A 120 8.41 0.97 -22.70
C GLU A 120 7.38 0.94 -23.84
N GLU A 121 6.20 1.49 -23.63
CA GLU A 121 5.15 1.60 -24.66
C GLU A 121 5.59 2.45 -25.86
N LYS A 122 6.52 3.41 -25.66
CA LYS A 122 7.09 4.22 -26.75
C LYS A 122 8.17 3.51 -27.55
N THR A 123 8.69 2.38 -27.07
CA THR A 123 9.79 1.63 -27.70
C THR A 123 9.35 0.37 -28.45
N THR A 124 8.07 0.03 -28.36
CA THR A 124 7.42 -1.07 -29.10
C THR A 124 6.53 -0.51 -30.19
#